data_AF-W7Z0V0-F1
#
_entry.id   AF-W7Z0V0-F1
#
_cell.length_a   1.000
_cell.length_b   1.000
_cell.length_c   1.000
_cell.angle_alpha   90.00
_cell.angle_beta   90.00
_cell.angle_gamma   90.00
#
_symmetry.space_group_name_H-M   'P 1'
#
loop_
_entity.id
_entity.type
_entity.pdbx_description
1 polymer ?
#
loop_
_entity_poly.entity_id
_entity_poly.type
_entity_poly.pdbx_seq_one_letter_code
_entity_poly.pdbx_strand_id
1 'polypeptide(L)'
;MGYVTYILRFKPEAANLPQQWMQAWEQASPYSVVLESGKEGRYTYMGLHPTSILEGSGLSGDITDLLTGKKQPVQGKPLDLIQQWMYEHRAPKVEIDTLPPLLGGCIGFLGYDVVRSLEELPVISADDQAFPDYMWMRLEELWIYDAKEQVVYCVIHVPWTTEGEGVLKSEYNARLHQLYMEAGARAEEMQKLWNAISAQRYEPLDKDLANSKIGLEDQAIGQE
;
A
#
# COMPACT_ATOMS: atom_id res chain seq x y z
N MET A 1 -18.41 -9.95 -3.08
CA MET A 1 -17.88 -8.91 -4.00
C MET A 1 -17.02 -9.59 -5.06
N GLY A 2 -17.18 -9.26 -6.33
CA GLY A 2 -16.26 -9.68 -7.40
C GLY A 2 -15.20 -8.62 -7.65
N TYR A 3 -14.15 -8.96 -8.41
CA TYR A 3 -13.12 -8.01 -8.83
C TYR A 3 -12.80 -8.14 -10.32
N VAL A 4 -12.61 -7.00 -10.98
CA VAL A 4 -11.94 -6.92 -12.28
C VAL A 4 -10.48 -6.56 -12.04
N THR A 5 -9.56 -7.39 -12.55
CA THR A 5 -8.12 -7.14 -12.43
C THR A 5 -7.58 -6.67 -13.78
N TYR A 6 -6.86 -5.55 -13.79
CA TYR A 6 -6.11 -5.05 -14.94
C TYR A 6 -4.63 -5.00 -14.58
N ILE A 7 -3.77 -5.43 -15.51
CA ILE A 7 -2.32 -5.41 -15.33
C ILE A 7 -1.70 -4.75 -16.56
N LEU A 8 -1.09 -3.58 -16.37
CA LEU A 8 -0.24 -2.95 -17.37
C LEU A 8 1.22 -3.31 -17.08
N ARG A 9 1.91 -3.90 -18.06
CA ARG A 9 3.36 -4.14 -18.00
C ARG A 9 4.07 -3.22 -18.98
N PHE A 10 5.05 -2.46 -18.50
CA PHE A 10 5.83 -1.56 -19.35
C PHE A 10 7.30 -1.51 -18.95
N LYS A 11 8.14 -1.04 -19.87
CA LYS A 11 9.55 -0.72 -19.59
C LYS A 11 9.64 0.78 -19.25
N PRO A 12 10.21 1.18 -18.10
CA PRO A 12 10.35 2.59 -17.73
C PRO A 12 11.13 3.39 -18.78
N GLU A 13 10.80 4.67 -18.93
CA GLU A 13 11.47 5.57 -19.89
C GLU A 13 12.84 6.07 -19.41
N ALA A 14 13.02 6.18 -18.09
CA ALA A 14 14.21 6.73 -17.44
C ALA A 14 14.93 5.66 -16.59
N ALA A 15 15.39 6.02 -15.38
CA ALA A 15 15.96 5.05 -14.45
C ALA A 15 14.94 3.94 -14.16
N ASN A 16 15.40 2.69 -14.05
CA ASN A 16 14.48 1.56 -13.88
C ASN A 16 13.80 1.56 -12.50
N LEU A 17 14.53 1.94 -11.44
CA LEU A 17 14.02 2.14 -10.09
C LEU A 17 14.35 3.58 -9.65
N PRO A 18 13.40 4.31 -9.02
CA PRO A 18 13.68 5.63 -8.47
C PRO A 18 14.84 5.61 -7.47
N GLN A 19 15.67 6.66 -7.47
CA GLN A 19 16.71 6.83 -6.45
C GLN A 19 16.14 7.34 -5.12
N GLN A 20 14.96 7.94 -5.16
CA GLN A 20 14.26 8.52 -4.01
C GLN A 20 12.74 8.49 -4.26
N TRP A 21 11.97 8.52 -3.18
CA TRP A 21 10.51 8.43 -3.21
C TRP A 21 9.79 9.73 -2.87
N MET A 22 10.51 10.85 -2.71
CA MET A 22 9.92 12.13 -2.25
C MET A 22 8.71 12.58 -3.08
N GLN A 23 8.79 12.50 -4.42
CA GLN A 23 7.64 12.82 -5.27
C GLN A 23 6.46 11.84 -5.11
N ALA A 24 6.75 10.57 -4.83
CA ALA A 24 5.70 9.61 -4.53
C ALA A 24 4.97 10.02 -3.24
N TRP A 25 5.72 10.51 -2.24
CA TRP A 25 5.18 10.99 -0.96
C TRP A 25 4.38 12.28 -1.05
N GLU A 26 4.69 13.18 -1.99
CA GLU A 26 3.87 14.37 -2.25
C GLU A 26 2.45 14.01 -2.72
N GLN A 27 2.30 12.86 -3.37
CA GLN A 27 1.02 12.37 -3.87
C GLN A 27 0.41 11.31 -2.97
N ALA A 28 1.14 10.78 -2.00
CA ALA A 28 0.70 9.68 -1.17
C ALA A 28 -0.39 10.08 -0.17
N SER A 29 -1.27 9.12 0.14
CA SER A 29 -2.09 9.24 1.35
C SER A 29 -1.23 9.07 2.61
N PRO A 30 -1.71 9.49 3.80
CA PRO A 30 -1.03 9.22 5.07
C PRO A 30 -0.72 7.74 5.29
N TYR A 31 -1.51 6.88 4.64
CA TYR A 31 -1.27 5.45 4.54
C TYR A 31 -0.66 5.13 3.18
N SER A 32 0.62 4.81 3.15
CA SER A 32 1.31 4.40 1.93
C SER A 32 2.48 3.48 2.27
N VAL A 33 2.99 2.77 1.28
CA VAL A 33 4.07 1.81 1.48
C VAL A 33 4.98 1.72 0.27
N VAL A 34 6.27 1.60 0.54
CA VAL A 34 7.27 1.05 -0.38
C VAL A 34 7.91 -0.14 0.32
N LEU A 35 7.87 -1.31 -0.33
CA LEU A 35 8.57 -2.51 0.11
C LEU A 35 9.71 -2.78 -0.87
N GLU A 36 10.92 -2.41 -0.47
CA GLU A 36 12.15 -2.73 -1.19
C GLU A 36 12.86 -3.90 -0.54
N SER A 37 13.21 -4.89 -1.34
CA SER A 37 14.10 -5.96 -0.91
C SER A 37 15.50 -5.57 -1.35
N GLY A 38 16.39 -5.25 -0.40
CA GLY A 38 17.72 -4.67 -0.64
C GLY A 38 18.61 -5.38 -1.68
N LYS A 39 19.67 -6.08 -1.26
CA LYS A 39 20.71 -6.53 -2.21
C LYS A 39 20.29 -7.62 -3.19
N GLU A 40 19.37 -8.49 -2.80
CA GLU A 40 19.00 -9.69 -3.58
C GLU A 40 17.50 -9.73 -3.93
N GLY A 41 16.77 -8.65 -3.66
CA GLY A 41 15.36 -8.54 -3.95
C GLY A 41 15.06 -8.44 -5.44
N ARG A 42 14.17 -9.31 -5.94
CA ARG A 42 13.68 -9.18 -7.31
C ARG A 42 12.61 -8.09 -7.46
N TYR A 43 11.76 -7.91 -6.45
CA TYR A 43 10.59 -7.04 -6.56
C TYR A 43 10.65 -5.88 -5.57
N THR A 44 10.30 -4.69 -6.07
CA THR A 44 9.95 -3.53 -5.25
C THR A 44 8.47 -3.24 -5.43
N TYR A 45 7.74 -3.13 -4.33
CA TYR A 45 6.30 -2.81 -4.34
C TYR A 45 6.08 -1.39 -3.85
N MET A 46 5.18 -0.65 -4.48
CA MET A 46 4.75 0.66 -4.03
C MET A 46 3.23 0.75 -4.09
N GLY A 47 2.61 1.23 -3.01
CA GLY A 47 1.19 1.50 -2.90
C GLY A 47 0.97 2.84 -2.21
N LEU A 48 0.30 3.78 -2.89
CA LEU A 48 0.17 5.16 -2.41
C LEU A 48 -1.21 5.49 -1.84
N HIS A 49 -2.25 4.75 -2.27
CA HIS A 49 -3.64 5.03 -1.97
C HIS A 49 -4.41 3.75 -1.61
N PRO A 50 -4.31 3.28 -0.35
CA PRO A 50 -5.18 2.22 0.12
C PRO A 50 -6.64 2.69 0.16
N THR A 51 -7.55 1.73 0.01
CA THR A 51 -9.00 1.99 0.02
C THR A 51 -9.63 1.74 1.39
N SER A 52 -8.96 0.96 2.25
CA SER A 52 -9.42 0.68 3.60
C SER A 52 -8.25 0.33 4.52
N ILE A 53 -8.39 0.65 5.81
CA ILE A 53 -7.44 0.33 6.87
C ILE A 53 -8.12 -0.54 7.92
N LEU A 54 -7.40 -1.52 8.46
CA LEU A 54 -7.71 -2.20 9.72
C LEU A 54 -6.57 -1.91 10.70
N GLU A 55 -6.86 -1.29 11.84
CA GLU A 55 -5.85 -1.01 12.88
C GLU A 55 -6.41 -1.24 14.29
N GLY A 56 -5.56 -1.54 15.26
CA GLY A 56 -6.02 -1.77 16.62
C GLY A 56 -4.93 -2.20 17.61
N SER A 57 -5.36 -2.40 18.85
CA SER A 57 -4.53 -2.85 19.98
C SER A 57 -5.25 -3.93 20.77
N GLY A 58 -4.52 -4.96 21.18
CA GLY A 58 -5.05 -6.14 21.84
C GLY A 58 -6.12 -6.84 21.01
N LEU A 59 -7.35 -6.89 21.54
CA LEU A 59 -8.50 -7.56 20.91
C LEU A 59 -9.51 -6.59 20.29
N SER A 60 -9.16 -5.31 20.21
CA SER A 60 -10.03 -4.24 19.71
C SER A 60 -9.35 -3.53 18.56
N GLY A 61 -10.11 -3.25 17.50
CA GLY A 61 -9.63 -2.45 16.39
C GLY A 61 -10.75 -1.73 15.69
N ASP A 62 -10.38 -1.03 14.63
CA ASP A 62 -11.27 -0.29 13.78
C ASP A 62 -10.97 -0.57 12.31
N ILE A 63 -12.02 -0.73 11.53
CA ILE A 63 -11.96 -0.73 10.07
C ILE A 63 -12.37 0.65 9.59
N THR A 64 -11.50 1.33 8.84
CA THR A 64 -11.80 2.60 8.20
C THR A 64 -11.88 2.40 6.69
N ASP A 65 -12.98 2.82 6.08
CA ASP A 65 -13.09 2.98 4.64
C ASP A 65 -12.56 4.37 4.27
N LEU A 66 -11.46 4.44 3.51
CA LEU A 66 -10.78 5.69 3.21
C LEU A 66 -11.46 6.50 2.10
N LEU A 67 -12.39 5.90 1.35
CA LEU A 67 -13.15 6.59 0.31
C LEU A 67 -14.33 7.35 0.90
N THR A 68 -14.97 6.78 1.93
CA THR A 68 -16.16 7.32 2.59
C THR A 68 -15.87 7.97 3.93
N GLY A 69 -14.71 7.68 4.54
CA GLY A 69 -14.35 8.06 5.91
C GLY A 69 -15.12 7.29 6.98
N LYS A 70 -15.92 6.28 6.60
CA LYS A 70 -16.71 5.49 7.56
C LYS A 70 -15.77 4.63 8.39
N LYS A 71 -15.89 4.75 9.71
CA LYS A 71 -15.15 3.96 10.70
C LYS A 71 -16.09 2.97 11.39
N GLN A 72 -15.67 1.72 11.51
CA GLN A 72 -16.42 0.64 12.13
C GLN A 72 -15.56 -0.07 13.18
N PRO A 73 -15.96 -0.06 14.47
CA PRO A 73 -15.24 -0.81 15.50
C PRO A 73 -15.44 -2.31 15.30
N VAL A 74 -14.40 -3.08 15.62
CA VAL A 74 -14.36 -4.54 15.55
C VAL A 74 -13.69 -5.11 16.81
N GLN A 75 -14.05 -6.34 17.13
CA GLN A 75 -13.58 -7.07 18.31
C GLN A 75 -13.17 -8.49 17.90
N GLY A 76 -12.01 -8.95 18.37
CA GLY A 76 -11.48 -10.27 18.06
C GLY A 76 -9.97 -10.32 18.09
N LYS A 77 -9.41 -11.52 17.89
CA LYS A 77 -7.95 -11.66 17.77
C LYS A 77 -7.47 -10.98 16.49
N PRO A 78 -6.29 -10.32 16.49
CA PRO A 78 -5.80 -9.59 15.33
C PRO A 78 -5.79 -10.40 14.02
N LEU A 79 -5.33 -11.65 14.06
CA LEU A 79 -5.27 -12.52 12.87
C LEU A 79 -6.68 -12.87 12.33
N ASP A 80 -7.63 -13.10 13.22
CA ASP A 80 -9.03 -13.38 12.83
C ASP A 80 -9.67 -12.14 12.21
N LEU A 81 -9.40 -10.96 12.78
CA LEU A 81 -9.88 -9.68 12.25
C LEU A 81 -9.34 -9.41 10.84
N ILE A 82 -8.06 -9.65 10.59
CA ILE A 82 -7.47 -9.50 9.25
C ILE A 82 -8.11 -10.47 8.26
N GLN A 83 -8.31 -11.74 8.66
CA GLN A 83 -8.92 -12.75 7.81
C GLN A 83 -10.36 -12.39 7.44
N GLN A 84 -11.16 -11.98 8.43
CA GLN A 84 -12.55 -11.56 8.25
C GLN A 84 -12.65 -10.29 7.38
N TRP A 85 -11.85 -9.27 7.69
CA TRP A 85 -11.81 -8.02 6.94
C TRP A 85 -11.47 -8.27 5.47
N MET A 86 -10.50 -9.15 5.18
CA MET A 86 -10.17 -9.48 3.80
C MET A 86 -11.15 -10.46 3.16
N TYR A 87 -11.98 -11.19 3.90
CA TYR A 87 -12.79 -12.31 3.38
C TYR A 87 -13.63 -11.96 2.16
N GLU A 88 -14.26 -10.78 2.19
CA GLU A 88 -15.12 -10.30 1.09
C GLU A 88 -14.31 -9.76 -0.11
N HIS A 89 -13.00 -9.55 0.07
CA HIS A 89 -12.10 -8.97 -0.91
C HIS A 89 -11.20 -10.05 -1.53
N ARG A 90 -11.74 -10.77 -2.51
CA ARG A 90 -11.05 -11.85 -3.23
C ARG A 90 -11.01 -11.57 -4.73
N ALA A 91 -9.82 -11.28 -5.24
CA ALA A 91 -9.59 -11.15 -6.67
C ALA A 91 -9.38 -12.53 -7.33
N PRO A 92 -9.67 -12.68 -8.63
CA PRO A 92 -9.35 -13.90 -9.37
C PRO A 92 -7.87 -14.23 -9.26
N LYS A 93 -7.54 -15.50 -9.00
CA LYS A 93 -6.16 -15.98 -8.98
C LYS A 93 -5.67 -16.09 -10.42
N VAL A 94 -4.70 -15.26 -10.80
CA VAL A 94 -4.05 -15.31 -12.11
C VAL A 94 -2.77 -16.13 -11.95
N GLU A 95 -2.86 -17.43 -12.20
CA GLU A 95 -1.71 -18.36 -12.14
C GLU A 95 -0.90 -18.29 -13.44
N ILE A 96 -0.14 -17.21 -13.59
CA ILE A 96 0.84 -17.07 -14.68
C ILE A 96 2.21 -16.93 -14.01
N ASP A 97 3.08 -17.92 -14.21
CA ASP A 97 4.42 -18.00 -13.58
C ASP A 97 5.32 -16.78 -13.84
N THR A 98 4.97 -15.93 -14.80
CA THR A 98 5.70 -14.71 -15.15
C THR A 98 5.26 -13.49 -14.35
N LEU A 99 4.13 -13.54 -13.63
CA LEU A 99 3.63 -12.41 -12.83
C LEU A 99 4.32 -12.32 -11.46
N PRO A 100 4.43 -11.11 -10.88
CA PRO A 100 4.89 -10.97 -9.50
C PRO A 100 4.00 -11.72 -8.49
N PRO A 101 4.57 -12.19 -7.37
CA PRO A 101 3.86 -13.01 -6.40
C PRO A 101 2.77 -12.25 -5.61
N LEU A 102 2.90 -10.93 -5.47
CA LEU A 102 1.92 -10.06 -4.84
C LEU A 102 1.35 -9.10 -5.88
N LEU A 103 0.08 -9.26 -6.25
CA LEU A 103 -0.60 -8.41 -7.24
C LEU A 103 -1.53 -7.35 -6.60
N GLY A 104 -1.77 -7.47 -5.30
CA GLY A 104 -2.68 -6.61 -4.54
C GLY A 104 -3.06 -7.30 -3.23
N GLY A 105 -4.06 -6.78 -2.53
CA GLY A 105 -4.53 -7.36 -1.27
C GLY A 105 -4.24 -6.42 -0.11
N CYS A 106 -3.64 -6.92 0.97
CA CYS A 106 -3.32 -6.10 2.13
C CYS A 106 -1.83 -6.11 2.49
N ILE A 107 -1.32 -4.95 2.88
CA ILE A 107 0.05 -4.76 3.38
C ILE A 107 -0.02 -4.02 4.71
N GLY A 108 0.75 -4.45 5.69
CA GLY A 108 0.67 -3.93 7.04
C GLY A 108 1.76 -4.49 7.93
N PHE A 109 1.54 -4.40 9.23
CA PHE A 109 2.43 -4.97 10.24
C PHE A 109 1.64 -5.62 11.37
N LEU A 110 2.33 -6.52 12.05
CA LEU A 110 1.98 -7.04 13.37
C LEU A 110 3.10 -6.64 14.31
N GLY A 111 2.77 -5.81 15.29
CA GLY A 111 3.64 -5.39 16.37
C GLY A 111 3.89 -6.54 17.33
N TYR A 112 4.85 -6.34 18.23
CA TYR A 112 5.31 -7.37 19.14
C TYR A 112 4.19 -7.87 20.06
N ASP A 113 3.37 -6.96 20.60
CA ASP A 113 2.34 -7.28 21.58
C ASP A 113 1.14 -8.07 21.01
N VAL A 114 1.03 -8.20 19.68
CA VAL A 114 0.07 -9.13 19.04
C VAL A 114 0.25 -10.56 19.57
N VAL A 115 1.47 -10.95 19.97
CA VAL A 115 1.74 -12.29 20.53
C VAL A 115 0.89 -12.59 21.77
N ARG A 116 0.47 -11.56 22.53
CA ARG A 116 -0.37 -11.70 23.73
C ARG A 116 -1.81 -12.14 23.42
N SER A 117 -2.23 -12.04 22.16
CA SER A 117 -3.50 -12.62 21.69
C SER A 117 -3.41 -14.12 21.38
N LEU A 118 -2.18 -14.64 21.26
CA LEU A 118 -1.86 -16.03 20.95
C LEU A 118 -1.44 -16.81 22.19
N GLU A 119 -0.70 -16.17 23.11
CA GLU A 119 -0.12 -16.78 24.31
C GLU A 119 -0.41 -15.93 25.57
N GLU A 120 -0.54 -16.58 26.71
CA GLU A 120 -0.66 -15.90 28.01
C GLU A 120 0.74 -15.45 28.48
N LEU A 121 0.98 -14.14 28.48
CA LEU A 121 2.24 -13.54 28.93
C LEU A 121 2.01 -12.58 30.09
N PRO A 122 2.93 -12.51 31.08
CA PRO A 122 2.81 -11.56 32.17
C PRO A 122 2.92 -10.12 31.65
N VAL A 123 2.15 -9.22 32.28
CA VAL A 123 2.16 -7.77 32.00
C VAL A 123 3.06 -7.11 33.05
N ILE A 124 4.29 -6.81 32.65
CA ILE A 124 5.34 -6.30 33.55
C ILE A 124 5.81 -4.90 33.10
N SER A 125 5.68 -4.59 31.80
CA SER A 125 6.00 -3.29 31.23
C SER A 125 4.80 -2.34 31.26
N ALA A 126 5.06 -1.04 31.39
CA ALA A 126 4.06 -0.02 31.15
C ALA A 126 3.63 -0.02 29.68
N ASP A 127 2.34 0.19 29.44
CA ASP A 127 1.76 0.35 28.11
C ASP A 127 1.81 1.83 27.73
N ASP A 128 2.99 2.28 27.29
CA ASP A 128 3.27 3.67 26.92
C ASP A 128 3.30 3.87 25.39
N GLN A 129 2.80 2.92 24.60
CA GLN A 129 2.94 2.97 23.15
C GLN A 129 1.80 3.76 22.50
N ALA A 130 2.12 4.90 21.88
CA ALA A 130 1.16 5.72 21.15
C ALA A 130 0.81 5.18 19.74
N PHE A 131 1.15 3.91 19.44
CA PHE A 131 1.01 3.32 18.11
C PHE A 131 0.27 1.98 18.20
N PRO A 132 -0.57 1.61 17.22
CA PRO A 132 -1.36 0.38 17.29
C PRO A 132 -0.49 -0.88 17.27
N ASP A 133 -0.97 -1.94 17.91
CA ASP A 133 -0.33 -3.27 17.89
C ASP A 133 -0.35 -3.87 16.48
N TYR A 134 -1.33 -3.51 15.66
CA TYR A 134 -1.42 -3.95 14.27
C TYR A 134 -2.07 -2.87 13.40
N MET A 135 -1.63 -2.77 12.15
CA MET A 135 -2.25 -1.94 11.12
C MET A 135 -2.07 -2.60 9.77
N TRP A 136 -3.13 -2.65 8.98
CA TRP A 136 -3.15 -3.22 7.63
C TRP A 136 -3.90 -2.30 6.69
N MET A 137 -3.37 -2.19 5.48
CA MET A 137 -3.88 -1.34 4.42
C MET A 137 -4.33 -2.22 3.26
N ARG A 138 -5.56 -2.07 2.78
CA ARG A 138 -6.07 -2.78 1.60
C ARG A 138 -5.77 -1.96 0.36
N LEU A 139 -4.94 -2.51 -0.52
CA LEU A 139 -4.43 -1.89 -1.72
C LEU A 139 -5.09 -2.52 -2.94
N GLU A 140 -5.81 -1.69 -3.68
CA GLU A 140 -6.39 -2.03 -4.97
C GLU A 140 -5.49 -1.60 -6.14
N GLU A 141 -4.55 -0.69 -5.89
CA GLU A 141 -3.58 -0.19 -6.87
C GLU A 141 -2.16 -0.43 -6.34
N LEU A 142 -1.32 -1.05 -7.17
CA LEU A 142 0.04 -1.40 -6.82
C LEU A 142 0.99 -1.21 -8.01
N TRP A 143 2.10 -0.52 -7.78
CA TRP A 143 3.26 -0.55 -8.67
C TRP A 143 4.20 -1.67 -8.22
N ILE A 144 4.70 -2.44 -9.17
CA ILE A 144 5.61 -3.54 -8.92
C ILE A 144 6.75 -3.44 -9.90
N TYR A 145 7.94 -3.08 -9.41
CA TYR A 145 9.15 -3.12 -10.22
C TYR A 145 9.79 -4.50 -10.13
N ASP A 146 10.04 -5.12 -11.28
CA ASP A 146 10.80 -6.38 -11.39
C ASP A 146 12.23 -6.06 -11.83
N ALA A 147 13.16 -6.14 -10.87
CA ALA A 147 14.56 -5.84 -11.08
C ALA A 147 15.26 -6.79 -12.06
N LYS A 148 14.75 -8.03 -12.21
CA LYS A 148 15.32 -9.03 -13.13
C LYS A 148 14.98 -8.68 -14.57
N GLU A 149 13.72 -8.37 -14.83
CA GLU A 149 13.21 -8.08 -16.17
C GLU A 149 13.30 -6.60 -16.54
N GLN A 150 13.60 -5.73 -15.55
CA GLN A 150 13.64 -4.27 -15.68
C GLN A 150 12.34 -3.69 -16.24
N VAL A 151 11.23 -4.16 -15.70
CA VAL A 151 9.88 -3.72 -16.07
C VAL A 151 9.07 -3.37 -14.84
N VAL A 152 8.01 -2.61 -15.06
CA VAL A 152 7.05 -2.24 -14.03
C VAL A 152 5.69 -2.81 -14.38
N TYR A 153 5.01 -3.33 -13.38
CA TYR A 153 3.61 -3.70 -13.43
C TYR A 153 2.80 -2.64 -12.68
N CYS A 154 1.79 -2.08 -13.31
CA CYS A 154 0.71 -1.36 -12.63
C CYS A 154 -0.48 -2.32 -12.54
N VAL A 155 -0.80 -2.75 -11.33
CA VAL A 155 -1.91 -3.65 -11.07
C VAL A 155 -3.06 -2.87 -10.45
N ILE A 156 -4.26 -3.07 -11.00
CA ILE A 156 -5.49 -2.44 -10.53
C ILE A 156 -6.55 -3.51 -10.31
N HIS A 157 -7.16 -3.48 -9.13
CA HIS A 157 -8.32 -4.27 -8.77
C HIS A 157 -9.54 -3.37 -8.63
N VAL A 158 -10.58 -3.61 -9.42
CA VAL A 158 -11.84 -2.84 -9.33
C VAL A 158 -12.90 -3.72 -8.66
N PRO A 159 -13.39 -3.36 -7.46
CA PRO A 159 -14.48 -4.08 -6.84
C PRO A 159 -15.75 -3.88 -7.68
N TRP A 160 -16.53 -4.95 -7.82
CA TRP A 160 -17.84 -4.87 -8.44
C TRP A 160 -18.79 -5.88 -7.80
N THR A 161 -20.06 -5.50 -7.73
CA THR A 161 -21.14 -6.37 -7.30
C THR A 161 -21.90 -6.84 -8.53
N THR A 162 -22.25 -8.13 -8.56
CA THR A 162 -23.38 -8.59 -9.37
C THR A 162 -24.64 -7.97 -8.79
N GLU A 163 -25.23 -7.00 -9.49
CA GLU A 163 -26.61 -6.59 -9.21
C GLU A 163 -27.52 -7.79 -9.47
N GLY A 164 -28.32 -8.19 -8.47
CA GLY A 164 -29.54 -9.04 -8.50
C GLY A 164 -29.69 -10.25 -9.46
N GLU A 165 -30.47 -11.25 -9.04
CA GLU A 165 -31.02 -12.23 -9.97
C GLU A 165 -31.84 -11.52 -11.07
N GLY A 166 -31.49 -11.69 -12.35
CA GLY A 166 -32.25 -11.17 -13.49
C GLY A 166 -31.52 -10.23 -14.46
N VAL A 167 -30.26 -9.87 -14.20
CA VAL A 167 -29.47 -9.03 -15.15
C VAL A 167 -29.19 -9.80 -16.44
N LEU A 168 -29.44 -9.15 -17.58
CA LEU A 168 -29.16 -9.73 -18.89
C LEU A 168 -27.65 -9.91 -19.07
N LYS A 169 -27.22 -11.06 -19.61
CA LYS A 169 -25.80 -11.36 -19.87
C LYS A 169 -25.09 -10.26 -20.68
N SER A 170 -25.80 -9.55 -21.55
CA SER A 170 -25.27 -8.42 -22.32
C SER A 170 -24.94 -7.20 -21.46
N GLU A 171 -25.81 -6.86 -20.50
CA GLU A 171 -25.58 -5.74 -19.57
C GLU A 171 -24.44 -6.05 -18.61
N TYR A 172 -24.41 -7.30 -18.12
CA TYR A 172 -23.31 -7.83 -17.34
C TYR A 172 -21.96 -7.69 -18.07
N ASN A 173 -21.87 -8.16 -19.31
CA ASN A 173 -20.64 -8.08 -20.11
C ASN A 173 -20.26 -6.62 -20.41
N ALA A 174 -21.24 -5.77 -20.71
CA ALA A 174 -21.01 -4.35 -20.95
C ALA A 174 -20.44 -3.66 -19.71
N ARG A 175 -20.96 -3.97 -18.52
CA ARG A 175 -20.47 -3.41 -17.26
C ARG A 175 -19.04 -3.87 -16.96
N LEU A 176 -18.74 -5.16 -17.12
CA LEU A 176 -17.37 -5.66 -16.95
C LEU A 176 -16.39 -5.01 -17.93
N HIS A 177 -16.79 -4.86 -19.19
CA HIS A 177 -15.97 -4.19 -20.19
C HIS A 177 -15.71 -2.72 -19.81
N GLN A 178 -16.74 -2.01 -19.34
CA GLN A 178 -16.58 -0.63 -18.85
C GLN A 178 -15.57 -0.55 -17.69
N LEU A 179 -15.74 -1.40 -16.67
CA LEU A 179 -14.83 -1.45 -15.52
C LEU A 179 -13.39 -1.78 -15.93
N TYR A 180 -13.21 -2.67 -16.90
CA TYR A 180 -11.91 -3.01 -17.45
C TYR A 180 -11.26 -1.83 -18.19
N MET A 181 -12.03 -1.07 -18.97
CA MET A 181 -11.54 0.14 -19.64
C MET A 181 -11.18 1.25 -18.64
N GLU A 182 -11.99 1.43 -17.59
CA GLU A 182 -11.71 2.37 -16.50
C GLU A 182 -10.42 2.00 -15.75
N ALA A 183 -10.20 0.71 -15.50
CA ALA A 183 -8.94 0.22 -14.93
C ALA A 183 -7.76 0.45 -15.88
N GLY A 184 -7.94 0.27 -17.19
CA GLY A 184 -6.92 0.57 -18.19
C GLY A 184 -6.48 2.03 -18.15
N ALA A 185 -7.43 2.97 -18.14
CA ALA A 185 -7.14 4.40 -18.05
C ALA A 185 -6.39 4.77 -16.76
N ARG A 186 -6.78 4.20 -15.61
CA ARG A 186 -6.05 4.40 -14.35
C ARG A 186 -4.63 3.83 -14.40
N ALA A 187 -4.42 2.68 -15.04
CA ALA A 187 -3.09 2.08 -15.17
C ALA A 187 -2.16 2.94 -16.03
N GLU A 188 -2.68 3.62 -17.05
CA GLU A 188 -1.93 4.61 -17.84
C GLU A 188 -1.51 5.82 -17.00
N GLU A 189 -2.38 6.34 -16.13
CA GLU A 189 -2.02 7.41 -15.19
C GLU A 189 -0.95 6.94 -14.19
N MET A 190 -1.07 5.71 -13.68
CA MET A 190 -0.06 5.11 -12.83
C MET A 190 1.30 4.99 -13.53
N GLN A 191 1.33 4.62 -14.81
CA GLN A 191 2.56 4.59 -15.60
C GLN A 191 3.19 5.98 -15.74
N LYS A 192 2.40 7.01 -16.05
CA LYS A 192 2.89 8.40 -16.14
C LYS A 192 3.51 8.84 -14.82
N LEU A 193 2.85 8.54 -13.70
CA LEU A 193 3.36 8.84 -12.36
C LEU A 193 4.69 8.13 -12.08
N TRP A 194 4.80 6.84 -12.41
CA TRP A 194 6.06 6.11 -12.24
C TRP A 194 7.21 6.74 -13.05
N ASN A 195 6.95 7.09 -14.32
CA ASN A 195 7.95 7.71 -15.18
C ASN A 195 8.38 9.09 -14.62
N ALA A 196 7.45 9.87 -14.08
CA ALA A 196 7.76 11.15 -13.43
C ALA A 196 8.67 10.95 -12.20
N ILE A 197 8.33 10.02 -11.30
CA ILE A 197 9.11 9.71 -10.09
C ILE A 197 10.52 9.21 -10.48
N SER A 198 10.60 8.32 -11.48
CA SER A 198 11.85 7.71 -11.92
C SER A 198 12.78 8.65 -12.70
N ALA A 199 12.25 9.74 -13.26
CA ALA A 199 13.03 10.69 -14.04
C ALA A 199 13.86 11.65 -13.16
N GLN A 200 13.53 11.78 -11.88
CA GLN A 200 14.28 12.65 -10.98
C GLN A 200 15.67 12.09 -10.67
N ARG A 201 16.66 12.98 -10.77
CA ARG A 201 18.00 12.75 -10.23
C ARG A 201 18.08 13.31 -8.83
N TYR A 202 18.77 12.61 -7.95
CA TYR A 202 19.15 13.13 -6.65
C TYR A 202 20.07 14.34 -6.83
N GLU A 203 19.62 15.53 -6.41
CA GLU A 203 20.51 16.65 -6.12
C GLU A 203 20.87 16.58 -4.63
N PRO A 204 22.16 16.43 -4.26
CA PRO A 204 22.53 16.40 -2.86
C PRO A 204 22.11 17.69 -2.18
N LEU A 205 21.51 17.58 -0.98
CA LEU A 205 21.35 18.72 -0.09
C LEU A 205 22.71 19.41 0.06
N ASP A 206 22.72 20.71 -0.22
CA ASP A 206 23.89 21.56 -0.08
C ASP A 206 24.42 21.42 1.36
N LYS A 207 25.61 20.84 1.50
CA LYS A 207 26.22 20.52 2.80
C LYS A 207 26.44 21.78 3.65
N ASP A 208 26.51 22.95 3.01
CA ASP A 208 26.70 24.23 3.68
C ASP A 208 25.43 24.72 4.42
N LEU A 209 24.24 24.31 3.97
CA LEU A 209 22.97 24.60 4.65
C LEU A 209 22.74 23.68 5.88
N ALA A 210 23.25 22.45 5.86
CA ALA A 210 23.15 21.53 6.98
C ALA A 210 24.06 21.94 8.15
N ASN A 211 25.25 22.46 7.85
CA ASN A 211 26.20 22.94 8.86
C ASN A 211 25.83 24.31 9.46
N SER A 212 25.09 25.16 8.74
CA SER A 212 24.68 26.48 9.28
C SER A 212 23.58 26.39 10.35
N LYS A 213 22.72 25.36 10.30
CA LYS A 213 21.69 25.12 11.33
C LYS A 213 22.26 24.50 12.60
N ILE A 214 23.28 23.65 12.50
CA ILE A 214 23.93 23.03 13.67
C ILE A 214 24.78 24.05 14.44
N GLY A 215 25.37 25.04 13.75
CA GLY A 215 26.18 26.08 14.39
C GLY A 215 25.39 27.20 15.12
N LEU A 216 24.07 27.27 14.95
CA LEU A 216 23.23 28.29 15.60
C LEU A 216 22.63 27.82 16.95
N GLU A 217 22.57 26.51 17.21
CA GLU A 217 22.04 25.98 18.48
C GLU A 217 23.11 25.93 19.59
N ASP A 218 24.40 25.79 19.25
CA ASP A 218 25.50 25.76 20.23
C ASP A 218 25.84 27.14 20.84
N GLN A 219 25.34 28.25 20.28
CA GLN A 219 25.55 29.59 20.84
C GLN A 219 24.45 30.03 21.83
N ALA A 220 23.39 29.24 22.04
CA ALA A 220 22.25 29.61 22.88
C ALA A 220 22.26 29.00 24.30
N ILE A 221 23.20 28.11 24.64
CA ILE A 221 23.22 27.39 25.95
C ILE A 221 24.34 27.93 26.88
N GLY A 222 24.89 29.11 26.57
CA GLY A 222 26.12 29.62 27.20
C GLY A 222 26.00 30.89 28.03
N GLN A 223 24.80 31.39 28.40
CA GLN A 223 24.64 32.49 29.37
C GLN A 223 23.29 32.39 30.09
N GLU A 224 23.28 31.79 31.28
CA GLU A 224 22.80 32.34 32.57
C GLU A 224 22.90 31.27 33.67
#